data_AF-A0AAN8V549-F1
#
_entry.id   AF-A0AAN8V549-F1
#
_cell.length_a   1.000
_cell.length_b   1.000
_cell.length_c   1.000
_cell.angle_alpha   90.00
_cell.angle_beta   90.00
_cell.angle_gamma   90.00
#
_symmetry.space_group_name_H-M   'P 1'
#
loop_
_entity.id
_entity.type
_entity.pdbx_description
1 polymer ?
#
loop_
_entity_poly.entity_id
_entity_poly.type
_entity_poly.pdbx_seq_one_letter_code
_entity_poly.pdbx_strand_id
1 'polypeptide(L)'
;MEASYSLPKNVTLITPQELENGKVLVRLAHLYETGVDKDFSKMASVELKSCSGRRRLPVTEMSLSANQERAEMEKKKLAWKVEGCSGEEPKAVRGGSVGPGKLVVELSPMEIRTLIDFEILHLFGS
;
A
#
# COMPACT_ATOMS: atom_id res chain seq x y z
N MET A 1 -20.78 -8.90 -17.37
CA MET A 1 -20.93 -8.46 -15.97
C MET A 1 -19.55 -8.53 -15.36
N GLU A 2 -18.78 -7.45 -15.42
CA GLU A 2 -17.51 -7.35 -14.69
C GLU A 2 -17.87 -7.30 -13.20
N ALA A 3 -17.44 -8.30 -12.43
CA ALA A 3 -17.66 -8.32 -10.99
C ALA A 3 -16.96 -7.09 -10.40
N SER A 4 -17.72 -6.18 -9.78
CA SER A 4 -17.18 -5.04 -9.05
C SER A 4 -16.17 -5.54 -8.02
N TYR A 5 -14.90 -5.23 -8.22
CA TYR A 5 -13.84 -5.64 -7.31
C TYR A 5 -14.01 -4.90 -5.98
N SER A 6 -14.19 -5.66 -4.89
CA SER A 6 -14.26 -5.12 -3.54
C SER A 6 -12.92 -5.27 -2.84
N LEU A 7 -12.50 -4.26 -2.08
CA LEU A 7 -11.33 -4.35 -1.22
C LEU A 7 -11.51 -5.46 -0.16
N PRO A 8 -10.40 -6.10 0.29
CA PRO A 8 -10.43 -6.99 1.44
C PRO A 8 -11.01 -6.31 2.67
N LYS A 9 -11.75 -7.04 3.50
CA LYS A 9 -12.45 -6.48 4.69
C LYS A 9 -11.51 -5.85 5.73
N ASN A 10 -10.24 -6.25 5.75
CA ASN A 10 -9.21 -5.71 6.63
C ASN A 10 -8.43 -4.54 6.02
N VAL A 11 -8.80 -4.07 4.83
CA VAL A 11 -8.18 -2.93 4.15
C VAL A 11 -9.22 -1.86 3.83
N THR A 12 -8.85 -0.59 4.02
CA THR A 12 -9.67 0.55 3.62
C THR A 12 -8.89 1.54 2.77
N LEU A 13 -9.62 2.30 1.95
CA LEU A 13 -9.12 3.46 1.23
C LEU A 13 -9.31 4.70 2.11
N ILE A 14 -8.24 5.27 2.62
CA ILE A 14 -8.29 6.45 3.50
C ILE A 14 -8.33 7.74 2.69
N THR A 15 -7.53 7.83 1.63
CA THR A 15 -7.40 9.06 0.84
C THR A 15 -7.48 8.73 -0.64
N PRO A 16 -8.58 9.09 -1.30
CA PRO A 16 -8.62 9.37 -2.73
C PRO A 16 -8.51 10.88 -2.94
N GLN A 17 -7.38 11.36 -3.48
CA GLN A 17 -7.19 12.78 -3.75
C GLN A 17 -6.59 12.99 -5.14
N GLU A 18 -7.19 13.87 -5.95
CA GLU A 18 -6.61 14.33 -7.20
C GLU A 18 -5.53 15.41 -6.93
N LEU A 19 -4.41 15.31 -7.61
CA LEU A 19 -3.27 16.22 -7.57
C LEU A 19 -3.26 17.07 -8.84
N GLU A 20 -2.63 18.25 -8.77
CA GLU A 20 -2.62 19.27 -9.84
C GLU A 20 -2.15 18.77 -11.21
N ASN A 21 -1.41 17.66 -11.26
CA ASN A 21 -0.85 17.09 -12.48
C ASN A 21 -1.74 15.99 -13.11
N GLY A 22 -3.02 15.91 -12.73
CA GLY A 22 -3.92 14.81 -13.13
C GLY A 22 -3.50 13.46 -12.54
N LYS A 23 -2.68 13.48 -11.49
CA LYS A 23 -2.30 12.30 -10.71
C LYS A 23 -3.27 12.12 -9.56
N VAL A 24 -3.43 10.90 -9.10
CA VAL A 24 -4.28 10.53 -7.98
C VAL A 24 -3.39 9.99 -6.87
N LEU A 25 -3.52 10.60 -5.70
CA LEU A 25 -2.99 10.11 -4.45
C LEU A 25 -3.98 9.13 -3.83
N VAL A 26 -3.50 7.92 -3.59
CA VAL A 26 -4.27 6.81 -3.01
C VAL A 26 -3.56 6.34 -1.75
N ARG A 27 -4.28 6.30 -0.62
CA ARG A 27 -3.78 5.69 0.62
C ARG A 27 -4.61 4.48 1.02
N LEU A 28 -3.99 3.31 1.01
CA LEU A 28 -4.59 2.07 1.51
C LEU A 28 -4.05 1.79 2.92
N ALA A 29 -4.92 1.39 3.83
CA ALA A 29 -4.52 1.07 5.20
C ALA A 29 -5.11 -0.25 5.67
N HIS A 30 -4.30 -0.99 6.40
CA HIS A 30 -4.75 -2.14 7.16
C HIS A 30 -5.42 -1.69 8.46
N LEU A 31 -6.64 -2.15 8.71
CA LEU A 31 -7.48 -1.68 9.82
C LEU A 31 -7.10 -2.30 11.17
N TYR A 32 -6.50 -3.48 11.16
CA TYR A 32 -6.26 -4.27 12.37
C TYR A 32 -4.79 -4.31 12.76
N GLU A 33 -4.54 -4.35 14.07
CA GLU A 33 -3.25 -4.67 14.68
C GLU A 33 -3.05 -6.18 14.83
N THR A 34 -1.79 -6.61 14.90
CA THR A 34 -1.41 -8.00 15.12
C THR A 34 -2.08 -8.55 16.39
N GLY A 35 -2.80 -9.67 16.25
CA GLY A 35 -3.41 -10.37 17.39
C GLY A 35 -4.79 -9.86 17.84
N VAL A 36 -5.33 -8.80 17.22
CA VAL A 36 -6.69 -8.33 17.51
C VAL A 36 -7.75 -9.32 17.02
N ASP A 37 -7.58 -9.84 15.80
CA ASP A 37 -8.51 -10.79 15.19
C ASP A 37 -7.74 -11.90 14.46
N LYS A 38 -8.20 -13.15 14.61
CA LYS A 38 -7.51 -14.31 14.04
C LYS A 38 -7.53 -14.32 12.52
N ASP A 39 -8.52 -13.70 11.90
CA ASP A 39 -8.74 -13.73 10.46
C ASP A 39 -8.39 -12.39 9.80
N PHE A 40 -8.64 -11.27 10.47
CA PHE A 40 -8.38 -9.94 9.93
C PHE A 40 -7.01 -9.35 10.29
N SER A 41 -6.32 -9.83 11.34
CA SER A 41 -4.96 -9.40 11.67
C SER A 41 -3.86 -10.12 10.86
N LYS A 42 -4.20 -10.58 9.66
CA LYS A 42 -3.29 -11.26 8.72
C LYS A 42 -2.92 -10.32 7.57
N MET A 43 -1.82 -10.61 6.89
CA MET A 43 -1.40 -9.84 5.72
C MET A 43 -2.51 -9.81 4.65
N ALA A 44 -2.84 -8.62 4.18
CA ALA A 44 -3.79 -8.41 3.10
C ALA A 44 -3.07 -8.14 1.78
N SER A 45 -3.67 -8.59 0.68
CA SER A 45 -3.21 -8.25 -0.67
C SER A 45 -4.32 -7.55 -1.43
N VAL A 46 -3.98 -6.43 -2.07
CA VAL A 46 -4.89 -5.65 -2.89
C VAL A 46 -4.38 -5.65 -4.32
N GLU A 47 -5.18 -6.19 -5.23
CA GLU A 47 -4.90 -6.13 -6.67
C GLU A 47 -5.34 -4.78 -7.22
N LEU A 48 -4.38 -3.98 -7.69
CA LEU A 48 -4.65 -2.77 -8.45
C LEU A 48 -4.86 -3.18 -9.91
N LYS A 49 -6.08 -3.58 -10.26
CA LYS A 49 -6.44 -3.84 -11.66
C LYS A 49 -6.61 -2.49 -12.36
N SER A 50 -6.01 -2.32 -13.54
CA SER A 50 -6.34 -1.18 -14.39
C SER A 50 -7.76 -1.37 -14.91
N CYS A 51 -8.69 -0.48 -14.53
CA CYS A 51 -10.04 -0.46 -15.10
C CYS A 51 -10.02 -0.05 -16.59
N SER A 52 -8.97 0.61 -17.05
CA SER A 52 -8.83 0.95 -18.45
C SER A 52 -8.16 -0.24 -19.16
N GLY A 53 -8.77 -0.72 -20.25
CA GLY A 53 -8.10 -1.59 -21.24
C GLY A 53 -6.90 -0.92 -21.93
N ARG A 54 -6.46 0.23 -21.42
CA ARG A 54 -5.25 0.95 -21.81
C ARG A 54 -4.11 0.52 -20.89
N ARG A 55 -2.92 0.54 -21.47
CA ARG A 55 -1.64 0.11 -20.90
C ARG A 55 -1.58 0.20 -19.37
N ARG A 56 -1.07 -0.89 -18.78
CA ARG A 56 -0.55 -0.96 -17.42
C ARG A 56 0.20 0.33 -17.06
N LEU A 57 -0.38 1.11 -16.14
CA LEU A 57 0.22 2.36 -15.71
C LEU A 57 1.31 2.11 -14.66
N PRO A 58 2.35 2.96 -14.65
CA PRO A 58 3.35 2.92 -13.61
C PRO A 58 2.78 3.46 -12.30
N VAL A 59 2.54 2.58 -11.33
CA VAL A 59 2.24 2.97 -9.95
C VAL A 59 3.55 3.28 -9.24
N THR A 60 3.66 4.46 -8.63
CA THR A 60 4.81 4.83 -7.81
C THR A 60 4.45 4.81 -6.33
N GLU A 61 5.24 4.10 -5.54
CA GLU A 61 5.07 4.04 -4.09
C GLU A 61 5.88 5.13 -3.38
N MET A 62 5.21 5.88 -2.52
CA MET A 62 5.74 7.08 -1.88
C MET A 62 5.71 6.99 -0.35
N SER A 63 6.32 7.98 0.31
CA SER A 63 6.18 8.23 1.74
C SER A 63 4.74 8.55 2.15
N LEU A 64 4.45 8.55 3.45
CA LEU A 64 3.13 8.91 3.98
C LEU A 64 2.68 10.32 3.53
N SER A 65 3.63 11.26 3.50
CA SER A 65 3.47 12.63 3.02
C SER A 65 3.56 12.78 1.50
N ALA A 66 3.73 11.69 0.76
CA ALA A 66 3.78 11.67 -0.70
C ALA A 66 4.91 12.52 -1.32
N ASN A 67 6.01 12.74 -0.59
CA ASN A 67 7.10 13.63 -0.98
C ASN A 67 8.43 12.93 -1.36
N GLN A 68 8.55 11.64 -1.06
CA GLN A 68 9.77 10.85 -1.30
C GLN A 68 9.38 9.45 -1.77
N GLU A 69 10.15 8.89 -2.70
CA GLU A 69 9.96 7.50 -3.10
C GLU A 69 10.27 6.56 -1.92
N ARG A 70 9.43 5.55 -1.71
CA ARG A 70 9.64 4.60 -0.62
C ARG A 70 10.95 3.85 -0.77
N ALA A 71 11.31 3.46 -2.00
CA ALA A 71 12.54 2.73 -2.28
C ALA A 71 13.79 3.53 -1.85
N GLU A 72 13.78 4.85 -2.02
CA GLU A 72 14.87 5.71 -1.55
C GLU A 72 14.86 5.88 -0.03
N MET A 73 13.68 6.06 0.56
CA MET A 73 13.53 6.21 2.01
C MET A 73 14.02 4.96 2.76
N GLU A 74 13.63 3.76 2.31
CA GLU A 74 14.05 2.50 2.94
C GLU A 74 15.57 2.31 2.87
N LYS A 75 16.22 2.76 1.78
CA LYS A 75 17.69 2.75 1.67
C LYS A 75 18.39 3.71 2.63
N LYS A 76 17.73 4.82 3.00
CA LYS A 76 18.27 5.88 3.86
C LYS A 76 17.98 5.64 5.35
N LYS A 77 17.26 4.58 5.72
CA LYS A 77 16.96 4.27 7.13
C LYS A 77 18.22 3.89 7.90
N LEU A 78 18.42 4.54 9.03
CA LEU A 78 19.51 4.25 9.95
C LEU A 78 19.22 2.94 10.70
N ALA A 79 20.22 2.06 10.76
CA ALA A 79 20.18 0.85 11.57
C ALA A 79 20.59 1.19 13.01
N TRP A 80 19.60 1.33 13.89
CA TRP A 80 19.84 1.56 15.31
C TRP A 80 20.02 0.23 16.05
N LYS A 81 20.91 0.22 17.04
CA LYS A 81 21.01 -0.89 18.00
C LYS A 81 20.26 -0.47 19.25
N VAL A 82 19.16 -1.16 19.56
CA VAL A 82 18.33 -0.87 20.72
C VAL A 82 18.80 -1.73 21.91
N GLU A 83 19.10 -1.09 23.03
CA GLU A 83 19.51 -1.78 24.26
C GLU A 83 18.34 -2.61 24.84
N GLY A 84 18.61 -3.84 25.26
CA GLY A 84 17.59 -4.78 25.74
C GLY A 84 16.96 -5.67 24.65
N CYS A 85 17.32 -5.51 23.37
CA CYS A 85 16.93 -6.44 22.32
C CYS A 85 17.90 -7.63 22.27
N SER A 86 17.61 -8.71 23.01
CA SER A 86 18.48 -9.90 23.13
C SER A 86 18.28 -10.95 22.02
N GLY A 87 17.98 -10.51 20.79
CA GLY A 87 17.81 -11.38 19.61
C GLY A 87 17.82 -10.60 18.29
N GLU A 88 17.75 -11.29 17.15
CA GLU A 88 17.37 -10.63 15.88
C GLU A 88 16.05 -9.88 16.13
N GLU A 89 16.06 -8.55 15.94
CA GLU A 89 14.85 -7.74 16.05
C GLU A 89 13.72 -8.42 15.28
N PRO A 90 12.49 -8.50 15.81
CA PRO A 90 11.36 -8.95 15.01
C PRO A 90 11.24 -7.97 13.84
N LYS A 91 11.79 -8.35 12.68
CA LYS A 91 11.69 -7.58 11.46
C LYS A 91 10.21 -7.35 11.26
N ALA A 92 9.77 -6.10 11.42
CA ALA A 92 8.39 -5.75 11.15
C ALA A 92 8.07 -6.29 9.75
N VAL A 93 7.17 -7.25 9.68
CA VAL A 93 6.81 -7.92 8.43
C VAL A 93 6.06 -6.87 7.64
N ARG A 94 6.75 -6.16 6.74
CA ARG A 94 6.13 -5.16 5.85
C ARG A 94 5.77 -5.82 4.54
N GLY A 95 4.75 -5.30 3.86
CA GLY A 95 4.45 -5.74 2.50
C GLY A 95 5.64 -5.55 1.55
N GLY A 96 5.72 -6.39 0.52
CA GLY A 96 6.72 -6.26 -0.54
C GLY A 96 6.66 -4.93 -1.30
N SER A 97 7.70 -4.65 -2.08
CA SER A 97 7.71 -3.51 -3.00
C SER A 97 6.68 -3.72 -4.11
N VAL A 98 5.92 -2.69 -4.45
CA VAL A 98 5.01 -2.75 -5.61
C VAL A 98 5.83 -2.60 -6.89
N GLY A 99 5.84 -3.63 -7.74
CA GLY A 99 6.64 -3.64 -8.97
C GLY A 99 5.79 -3.40 -10.22
N PRO A 100 6.38 -2.86 -11.31
CA PRO A 100 5.70 -2.66 -12.59
C PRO A 100 5.30 -3.98 -13.28
N GLY A 101 5.73 -5.13 -12.74
CA GLY A 101 5.41 -6.49 -13.17
C GLY A 101 4.26 -7.16 -12.40
N LYS A 102 3.96 -6.71 -11.17
CA LYS A 102 2.85 -7.23 -10.34
C LYS A 102 2.20 -6.06 -9.59
N LEU A 103 1.01 -5.62 -10.04
CA LEU A 103 0.23 -4.51 -9.47
C LEU A 103 -0.52 -4.97 -8.20
N VAL A 104 0.18 -5.64 -7.30
CA VAL A 104 -0.38 -6.17 -6.06
C VAL A 104 0.29 -5.45 -4.90
N VAL A 105 -0.52 -4.86 -4.04
CA VAL A 105 -0.09 -4.14 -2.85
C VAL A 105 -0.34 -5.05 -1.65
N GLU A 106 0.73 -5.45 -1.00
CA GLU A 106 0.66 -6.18 0.27
C GLU A 106 0.68 -5.18 1.43
N LEU A 107 -0.20 -5.41 2.40
CA LEU A 107 -0.39 -4.60 3.60
C LEU A 107 -0.27 -5.51 4.82
N SER A 108 0.71 -5.25 5.67
CA SER A 108 0.78 -5.87 6.99
C SER A 108 -0.19 -5.21 7.98
N PRO A 109 -0.47 -5.85 9.13
CA PRO A 109 -1.19 -5.20 10.22
C PRO A 109 -0.64 -3.81 10.53
N MET A 110 -1.54 -2.84 10.71
CA MET A 110 -1.25 -1.41 10.92
C MET A 110 -0.42 -0.70 9.84
N GLU A 111 -0.23 -1.29 8.65
CA GLU A 111 0.50 -0.65 7.57
C GLU A 111 -0.38 0.30 6.75
N ILE A 112 0.18 1.45 6.39
CA ILE A 112 -0.41 2.41 5.47
C ILE A 112 0.49 2.55 4.24
N ARG A 113 -0.10 2.35 3.06
CA ARG A 113 0.56 2.42 1.76
C ARG A 113 0.09 3.65 0.99
N THR A 114 1.05 4.50 0.63
CA THR A 114 0.81 5.66 -0.21
C THR A 114 1.25 5.38 -1.64
N LEU A 115 0.33 5.55 -2.57
CA LEU A 115 0.51 5.30 -3.98
C LEU A 115 0.11 6.53 -4.76
N ILE A 116 0.85 6.81 -5.84
CA ILE A 116 0.48 7.84 -6.81
C ILE A 116 0.38 7.19 -8.18
N ASP A 117 -0.76 7.38 -8.85
CA ASP A 117 -1.03 6.87 -10.20
C ASP A 117 -1.94 7.85 -10.98
N PHE A 118 -1.94 7.81 -12.30
CA PHE A 118 -2.66 8.71 -13.19
C PHE A 118 -4.12 8.28 -13.50
N GLU A 119 -4.56 7.03 -13.30
CA GLU A 119 -5.93 6.60 -13.69
C GLU A 119 -6.76 5.85 -12.61
N ILE A 120 -6.31 5.75 -11.35
CA ILE A 120 -6.99 4.89 -10.34
C ILE A 120 -8.42 5.37 -9.97
N LEU A 121 -8.78 6.64 -10.17
CA LEU A 121 -10.10 7.16 -9.73
C LEU A 121 -11.30 6.48 -10.38
N HIS A 122 -11.15 5.88 -11.57
CA HIS A 122 -12.25 5.17 -12.22
C HIS A 122 -12.58 3.79 -11.60
N LEU A 123 -11.78 3.29 -10.64
CA LEU A 123 -12.03 2.01 -9.95
C LEU A 123 -12.99 2.10 -8.76
N PHE A 124 -13.11 3.29 -8.16
CA PHE A 124 -13.87 3.47 -6.91
C PHE A 124 -15.11 4.36 -7.06
N GLY A 125 -15.41 4.83 -8.28
CA GLY A 125 -16.61 5.59 -8.60
C GLY A 125 -17.67 4.70 -9.24
N SER A 126 -18.80 4.52 -8.54
CA SER A 126 -20.07 4.10 -9.13
C SER A 126 -20.76 5.26 -9.84
#